data_AF-A0AA41N3C9-F1
#
_entry.id   AF-A0AA41N3C9-F1
#
_cell.length_a   1.000
_cell.length_b   1.000
_cell.length_c   1.000
_cell.angle_alpha   90.00
_cell.angle_beta   90.00
_cell.angle_gamma   90.00
#
_symmetry.space_group_name_H-M   'P 1'
#
loop_
_entity.id
_entity.type
_entity.pdbx_description
1 polymer ?
#
loop_
_entity_poly.entity_id
_entity_poly.type
_entity_poly.pdbx_seq_one_letter_code
_entity_poly.pdbx_strand_id
1 'polypeptide(L)'
;MRSRNTALSLPDPSPFLLSHPPFHWLGFRRHRSLSTVMGSQASTLLEEIKKETGFSHGQIIRLYSRFTSLDKGDNGTLSWEDFQRIPELAIDPPGDRIINAFFPEGEDQVNFRGCMKTLAHFRPIEDNEKSKDVNGPEPLDSRSNKLHFAFQLYDLDEDDKISRDEMLQVLCMMVGVSISDEQLGSIADRTMQEADQDGDSAISFTEFVKVLEKVDVEQKMSIRFLH
;
A
#
# COMPACT_ATOMS: atom_id res chain seq x y z
N MET A 1 -6.00 -14.91 41.04
CA MET A 1 -6.54 -13.91 40.10
C MET A 1 -5.41 -13.46 39.20
N ARG A 2 -5.35 -13.97 37.96
CA ARG A 2 -4.30 -13.61 37.00
C ARG A 2 -4.74 -12.33 36.29
N SER A 3 -4.01 -11.24 36.51
CA SER A 3 -4.14 -10.00 35.74
C SER A 3 -3.92 -10.31 34.26
N ARG A 4 -4.92 -10.00 33.44
CA ARG A 4 -4.78 -9.97 31.98
C ARG A 4 -3.95 -8.73 31.65
N ASN A 5 -2.68 -8.94 31.35
CA ASN A 5 -1.88 -7.98 30.58
C ASN A 5 -2.51 -7.91 29.18
N THR A 6 -3.49 -7.03 28.99
CA THR A 6 -3.84 -6.53 27.66
C THR A 6 -2.83 -5.43 27.35
N ALA A 7 -1.64 -5.83 26.91
CA ALA A 7 -0.79 -4.95 26.13
C ALA A 7 -1.59 -4.63 24.86
N LEU A 8 -2.20 -3.45 24.82
CA LEU A 8 -2.91 -2.95 23.66
C LEU A 8 -1.82 -2.45 22.71
N SER A 9 -1.28 -3.38 21.92
CA SER A 9 -0.46 -3.10 20.75
C SER A 9 -1.09 -1.98 19.92
N LEU A 10 -0.25 -1.21 19.20
CA LEU A 10 -0.68 -0.31 18.11
C LEU A 10 -1.92 -0.89 17.43
N PRO A 11 -2.97 -0.08 17.16
CA PRO A 11 -4.07 -0.53 16.34
C PRO A 11 -3.46 -1.14 15.10
N ASP A 12 -3.66 -2.45 14.94
CA ASP A 12 -3.04 -3.24 13.91
C ASP A 12 -3.23 -2.49 12.60
N PRO A 13 -2.17 -2.17 11.82
CA PRO A 13 -2.34 -1.49 10.54
C PRO A 13 -3.01 -2.41 9.50
N SER A 14 -3.18 -3.70 9.79
CA SER A 14 -3.80 -4.63 8.85
C SER A 14 -5.24 -4.32 8.44
N PRO A 15 -6.17 -3.79 9.25
CA PRO A 15 -7.49 -3.43 8.76
C PRO A 15 -7.43 -2.35 7.67
N PHE A 16 -6.41 -1.48 7.69
CA PHE A 16 -6.14 -0.44 6.68
C PHE A 16 -5.64 -0.99 5.35
N LEU A 17 -4.96 -2.14 5.34
CA LEU A 17 -4.37 -2.73 4.14
C LEU A 17 -5.01 -4.07 3.73
N LEU A 18 -5.87 -4.66 4.59
CA LEU A 18 -6.33 -6.04 4.47
C LEU A 18 -7.76 -6.34 4.88
N SER A 19 -8.52 -5.42 5.50
CA SER A 19 -9.89 -5.81 5.86
C SER A 19 -10.68 -6.16 4.59
N HIS A 20 -10.45 -5.40 3.51
CA HIS A 20 -10.49 -5.82 2.10
C HIS A 20 -9.42 -5.01 1.36
N PRO A 21 -8.40 -5.60 0.71
CA PRO A 21 -7.57 -4.81 -0.19
C PRO A 21 -8.50 -4.19 -1.24
N PRO A 22 -8.48 -2.88 -1.49
CA PRO A 22 -9.41 -2.23 -2.42
C PRO A 22 -9.09 -2.54 -3.89
N PHE A 23 -8.42 -3.67 -4.12
CA PHE A 23 -7.96 -4.21 -5.38
C PHE A 23 -8.83 -5.38 -5.87
N HIS A 24 -9.97 -5.63 -5.24
CA HIS A 24 -10.95 -6.61 -5.73
C HIS A 24 -11.45 -6.32 -7.17
N TRP A 25 -11.39 -5.06 -7.63
CA TRP A 25 -11.63 -4.67 -9.03
C TRP A 25 -10.61 -5.25 -10.02
N LEU A 26 -9.46 -5.76 -9.56
CA LEU A 26 -8.58 -6.58 -10.40
C LEU A 26 -9.26 -7.89 -10.85
N GLY A 27 -10.45 -8.21 -10.32
CA GLY A 27 -11.31 -9.33 -10.69
C GLY A 27 -11.83 -9.33 -12.14
N PHE A 28 -11.24 -10.21 -12.93
CA PHE A 28 -11.49 -10.63 -14.31
C PHE A 28 -12.84 -10.32 -14.98
N ARG A 29 -12.80 -9.46 -16.02
CA ARG A 29 -13.58 -9.65 -17.25
C ARG A 29 -12.62 -9.78 -18.42
N ARG A 30 -12.78 -10.83 -19.24
CA ARG A 30 -11.97 -11.07 -20.44
C ARG A 30 -12.07 -9.88 -21.39
N HIS A 31 -10.98 -9.15 -21.61
CA HIS A 31 -10.78 -8.30 -22.77
C HIS A 31 -9.33 -8.39 -23.29
N ARG A 32 -9.11 -7.81 -24.48
CA ARG A 32 -8.16 -8.21 -25.53
C ARG A 32 -6.71 -8.50 -25.10
N SER A 33 -6.10 -9.43 -25.85
CA SER A 33 -4.71 -9.85 -25.72
C SER A 33 -3.72 -8.73 -26.06
N LEU A 34 -2.85 -8.41 -25.10
CA LEU A 34 -1.74 -7.46 -25.22
C LEU A 34 -0.74 -7.76 -26.33
N SER A 35 -0.65 -9.03 -26.75
CA SER A 35 0.18 -9.43 -27.90
C SER A 35 -0.24 -8.77 -29.21
N THR A 36 -1.47 -8.27 -29.32
CA THR A 36 -1.96 -7.58 -30.53
C THR A 36 -1.63 -6.08 -30.53
N VAL A 37 -1.26 -5.49 -29.39
CA VAL A 37 -1.16 -4.03 -29.24
C VAL A 37 0.29 -3.50 -29.32
N MET A 38 1.32 -4.25 -28.91
CA MET A 38 2.63 -3.62 -28.60
C MET A 38 3.89 -4.09 -29.37
N GLY A 39 3.80 -5.01 -30.34
CA GLY A 39 4.95 -5.34 -31.22
C GLY A 39 6.22 -5.85 -30.49
N SER A 40 7.40 -5.73 -31.12
CA SER A 40 8.69 -6.22 -30.59
C SER A 40 9.28 -5.39 -29.44
N GLN A 41 8.84 -4.14 -29.27
CA GLN A 41 9.22 -3.30 -28.12
C GLN A 41 8.48 -3.71 -26.83
N ALA A 42 7.34 -4.40 -26.96
CA ALA A 42 6.57 -4.94 -25.84
C ALA A 42 7.37 -5.91 -24.98
N SER A 43 8.13 -6.81 -25.61
CA SER A 43 8.86 -7.85 -24.89
C SER A 43 9.97 -7.27 -24.00
N THR A 44 10.63 -6.21 -24.46
CA THR A 44 11.67 -5.53 -23.67
C THR A 44 11.07 -4.83 -22.46
N LEU A 45 9.98 -4.07 -22.66
CA LEU A 45 9.27 -3.39 -21.58
C LEU A 45 8.71 -4.36 -20.54
N LEU A 46 8.17 -5.51 -20.98
CA LEU A 46 7.66 -6.54 -20.09
C LEU A 46 8.77 -7.15 -19.21
N GLU A 47 9.95 -7.40 -19.76
CA GLU A 47 11.09 -7.90 -18.97
C GLU A 47 11.64 -6.85 -18.01
N GLU A 48 11.64 -5.56 -18.39
CA GLU A 48 12.02 -4.46 -17.49
C GLU A 48 11.06 -4.35 -16.30
N ILE A 49 9.75 -4.29 -16.56
CA ILE A 49 8.72 -4.23 -15.51
C ILE A 49 8.82 -5.47 -14.61
N LYS A 50 8.99 -6.66 -15.20
CA LYS A 50 9.17 -7.90 -14.44
C LYS A 50 10.41 -7.85 -13.55
N LYS A 51 11.54 -7.33 -14.05
CA LYS A 51 12.77 -7.20 -13.25
C LYS A 51 12.59 -6.23 -12.08
N GLU A 52 11.85 -5.15 -12.27
CA GLU A 52 11.64 -4.13 -11.24
C GLU A 52 10.59 -4.50 -10.19
N THR A 53 9.55 -5.21 -10.61
CA THR A 53 8.37 -5.46 -9.77
C THR A 53 8.22 -6.91 -9.33
N GLY A 54 8.94 -7.83 -9.97
CA GLY A 54 8.82 -9.27 -9.80
C GLY A 54 7.51 -9.88 -10.30
N PHE A 55 6.64 -9.10 -10.95
CA PHE A 55 5.43 -9.65 -11.58
C PHE A 55 5.77 -10.54 -12.79
N SER A 56 5.10 -11.67 -12.89
CA SER A 56 5.14 -12.52 -14.08
C SER A 56 4.53 -11.81 -15.29
N HIS A 57 4.94 -12.22 -16.49
CA HIS A 57 4.36 -11.72 -17.74
C HIS A 57 2.82 -11.78 -17.78
N GLY A 58 2.23 -12.87 -17.26
CA GLY A 58 0.79 -13.02 -17.20
C GLY A 58 0.12 -12.01 -16.28
N GLN A 59 0.74 -11.70 -15.13
CA GLN A 59 0.27 -10.67 -14.20
C GLN A 59 0.37 -9.28 -14.81
N ILE A 60 1.53 -8.93 -15.40
CA ILE A 60 1.73 -7.63 -16.06
C ILE A 60 0.69 -7.42 -17.16
N ILE A 61 0.42 -8.45 -17.95
CA ILE A 61 -0.59 -8.41 -19.02
C ILE A 61 -1.99 -8.13 -18.47
N ARG A 62 -2.39 -8.82 -17.40
CA ARG A 62 -3.70 -8.61 -16.76
C ARG A 62 -3.81 -7.19 -16.19
N LEU A 63 -2.76 -6.71 -15.53
CA LEU A 63 -2.72 -5.38 -14.91
C LEU A 63 -2.76 -4.28 -15.97
N TYR A 64 -2.07 -4.44 -17.11
CA TYR A 64 -2.13 -3.46 -18.20
C TYR A 64 -3.51 -3.40 -18.86
N SER A 65 -4.18 -4.55 -19.05
CA SER A 65 -5.58 -4.55 -19.52
C SER A 65 -6.52 -3.82 -18.55
N ARG A 66 -6.19 -3.80 -17.25
CA ARG A 66 -6.95 -3.09 -16.23
C ARG A 66 -6.64 -1.59 -16.23
N PHE A 67 -5.36 -1.24 -16.28
CA PHE A 67 -4.89 0.14 -16.44
C PHE A 67 -5.57 0.84 -17.62
N THR A 68 -5.51 0.23 -18.81
CA THR A 68 -6.17 0.77 -20.03
C THR A 68 -7.69 0.81 -19.95
N SER A 69 -8.31 0.00 -19.09
CA SER A 69 -9.76 0.08 -18.89
C SER A 69 -10.18 1.25 -18.00
N LEU A 70 -9.27 1.72 -17.15
CA LEU A 70 -9.44 2.88 -16.27
C LEU A 70 -9.06 4.18 -16.96
N ASP A 71 -8.01 4.19 -17.78
CA ASP A 71 -7.56 5.33 -18.57
C ASP A 71 -8.61 5.69 -19.63
N LYS A 72 -9.53 6.60 -19.28
CA LYS A 72 -10.55 7.09 -20.22
C LYS A 72 -10.02 8.17 -21.15
N GLY A 73 -8.90 8.80 -20.79
CA GLY A 73 -8.22 9.81 -21.60
C GLY A 73 -7.46 9.21 -22.78
N ASP A 74 -7.17 7.90 -22.73
CA ASP A 74 -6.28 7.19 -23.66
C ASP A 74 -4.93 7.92 -23.80
N ASN A 75 -4.45 8.48 -22.69
CA ASN A 75 -3.22 9.28 -22.62
C ASN A 75 -2.04 8.49 -22.05
N GLY A 76 -2.25 7.23 -21.66
CA GLY A 76 -1.24 6.35 -21.10
C GLY A 76 -0.96 6.58 -19.61
N THR A 77 -1.79 7.37 -18.94
CA THR A 77 -1.69 7.71 -17.52
C THR A 77 -3.04 7.61 -16.83
N LEU A 78 -3.04 7.42 -15.51
CA LEU A 78 -4.24 7.48 -14.67
C LEU A 78 -4.17 8.70 -13.79
N SER A 79 -5.23 9.48 -13.75
CA SER A 79 -5.46 10.60 -12.84
C SER A 79 -6.24 10.15 -11.61
N TRP A 80 -6.34 11.04 -10.61
CA TRP A 80 -7.20 10.83 -9.43
C TRP A 80 -8.64 10.43 -9.81
N GLU A 81 -9.23 11.10 -10.80
CA GLU A 81 -10.59 10.82 -11.27
C GLU A 81 -10.73 9.41 -11.86
N ASP A 82 -9.68 8.88 -12.48
CA ASP A 82 -9.68 7.53 -13.03
C ASP A 82 -9.72 6.48 -11.90
N PHE A 83 -9.02 6.74 -10.78
CA PHE A 83 -9.06 5.86 -9.61
C PHE A 83 -10.39 5.93 -8.86
N GLN A 84 -11.03 7.10 -8.76
CA GLN A 84 -12.35 7.22 -8.11
C GLN A 84 -13.45 6.40 -8.81
N ARG A 85 -13.25 6.03 -10.08
CA ARG A 85 -14.17 5.15 -10.80
C ARG A 85 -14.10 3.70 -10.37
N ILE A 86 -13.15 3.34 -9.52
CA ILE A 86 -13.04 2.04 -8.88
C ILE A 86 -13.99 2.05 -7.67
N PRO A 87 -15.16 1.40 -7.75
CA PRO A 87 -16.16 1.48 -6.69
C PRO A 87 -15.63 0.98 -5.35
N GLU A 88 -14.72 0.00 -5.37
CA GLU A 88 -14.10 -0.57 -4.19
C GLU A 88 -13.14 0.39 -3.49
N LEU A 89 -12.44 1.28 -4.22
CA LEU A 89 -11.62 2.32 -3.61
C LEU A 89 -12.47 3.49 -3.11
N ALA A 90 -13.53 3.84 -3.85
CA ALA A 90 -14.41 4.95 -3.48
C ALA A 90 -15.22 4.71 -2.20
N ILE A 91 -15.42 3.45 -1.80
CA ILE A 91 -16.14 3.08 -0.56
C ILE A 91 -15.21 2.69 0.59
N ASP A 92 -13.91 2.51 0.31
CA ASP A 92 -12.94 2.09 1.31
C ASP A 92 -12.48 3.32 2.10
N PRO A 93 -12.59 3.35 3.44
CA PRO A 93 -12.20 4.52 4.24
C PRO A 93 -10.75 5.00 4.05
N PRO A 94 -9.73 4.13 3.84
CA PRO A 94 -8.39 4.55 3.44
C PRO A 94 -8.22 4.72 1.92
N GLY A 95 -9.29 4.60 1.12
CA GLY A 95 -9.25 4.60 -0.34
C GLY A 95 -8.52 5.81 -0.91
N ASP A 96 -8.83 7.01 -0.43
CA ASP A 96 -8.17 8.24 -0.86
C ASP A 96 -6.65 8.22 -0.57
N ARG A 97 -6.23 7.66 0.56
CA ARG A 97 -4.79 7.53 0.90
C ARG A 97 -4.09 6.53 -0.02
N ILE A 98 -4.75 5.42 -0.32
CA ILE A 98 -4.22 4.40 -1.24
C ILE A 98 -4.11 4.98 -2.64
N ILE A 99 -5.08 5.78 -3.08
CA ILE A 99 -5.03 6.48 -4.36
C ILE A 99 -3.87 7.49 -4.38
N ASN A 100 -3.68 8.28 -3.33
CA ASN A 100 -2.55 9.22 -3.23
C ASN A 100 -1.20 8.52 -3.38
N ALA A 101 -1.04 7.32 -2.81
CA ALA A 101 0.19 6.54 -2.92
C ALA A 101 0.53 6.04 -4.34
N PHE A 102 -0.36 6.20 -5.33
CA PHE A 102 -0.04 5.97 -6.73
C PHE A 102 0.65 7.17 -7.40
N PHE A 103 0.56 8.36 -6.82
CA PHE A 103 1.09 9.59 -7.40
C PHE A 103 2.42 9.96 -6.76
N PRO A 104 3.50 10.08 -7.54
CA PRO A 104 4.76 10.67 -7.06
C PRO A 104 4.56 12.10 -6.58
N GLU A 105 5.47 12.58 -5.72
CA GLU A 105 5.45 13.95 -5.19
C GLU A 105 5.33 14.99 -6.32
N GLY A 106 4.29 15.82 -6.24
CA GLY A 106 4.02 16.88 -7.21
C GLY A 106 3.43 16.42 -8.56
N GLU A 107 3.14 15.13 -8.73
CA GLU A 107 2.45 14.59 -9.91
C GLU A 107 0.96 14.36 -9.62
N ASP A 108 0.09 14.61 -10.62
CA ASP A 108 -1.36 14.38 -10.56
C ASP A 108 -1.80 13.15 -11.37
N GLN A 109 -0.83 12.49 -12.00
CA GLN A 109 -1.01 11.40 -12.95
C GLN A 109 0.06 10.33 -12.75
N VAL A 110 -0.30 9.07 -12.98
CA VAL A 110 0.64 7.93 -12.89
C VAL A 110 0.61 7.11 -14.18
N ASN A 111 1.78 6.85 -14.76
CA ASN A 111 1.88 5.94 -15.91
C ASN A 111 1.83 4.47 -15.49
N PHE A 112 1.72 3.56 -16.47
CA PHE A 112 1.63 2.12 -16.18
C PHE A 112 2.81 1.60 -15.34
N ARG A 113 4.03 2.08 -15.60
CA ARG A 113 5.23 1.64 -14.85
C ARG A 113 5.18 2.11 -13.40
N GLY A 114 4.77 3.35 -13.13
CA GLY A 114 4.56 3.86 -11.78
C GLY A 114 3.50 3.05 -11.03
N CYS A 115 2.35 2.80 -11.67
CA CYS A 115 1.28 2.01 -11.08
C CYS A 115 1.74 0.59 -10.71
N MET A 116 2.55 -0.04 -11.58
CA MET A 116 3.12 -1.36 -11.33
C MET A 116 4.10 -1.38 -10.15
N LYS A 117 4.85 -0.29 -9.91
CA LYS A 117 5.74 -0.17 -8.74
C LYS A 117 4.94 -0.05 -7.45
N THR A 118 3.91 0.79 -7.41
CA THR A 118 3.01 0.90 -6.24
C THR A 118 2.36 -0.46 -5.92
N LEU A 119 1.86 -1.17 -6.95
CA LEU A 119 1.27 -2.51 -6.78
C LEU A 119 2.29 -3.58 -6.33
N ALA A 120 3.58 -3.41 -6.62
CA ALA A 120 4.60 -4.38 -6.26
C ALA A 120 4.78 -4.52 -4.75
N HIS A 121 4.57 -3.44 -3.97
CA HIS A 121 4.58 -3.49 -2.49
C HIS A 121 3.56 -4.50 -1.94
N PHE A 122 2.50 -4.77 -2.69
CA PHE A 122 1.44 -5.67 -2.29
C PHE A 122 1.62 -7.12 -2.75
N ARG A 123 2.75 -7.46 -3.37
CA ARG A 123 3.00 -8.86 -3.75
C ARG A 123 3.13 -9.74 -2.50
N PRO A 124 2.60 -10.98 -2.55
CA PRO A 124 2.94 -11.98 -1.54
C PRO A 124 4.44 -12.28 -1.62
N ILE A 125 5.10 -12.30 -0.47
CA ILE A 125 6.49 -12.75 -0.42
C ILE A 125 6.51 -14.25 -0.69
N GLU A 126 7.11 -14.65 -1.81
CA GLU A 126 7.40 -16.05 -2.07
C GLU A 126 8.69 -16.46 -1.32
N ASP A 127 8.66 -17.59 -0.61
CA ASP A 127 9.82 -18.08 0.17
C ASP A 127 11.08 -18.28 -0.68
N ASN A 128 10.93 -18.39 -2.00
CA ASN A 128 12.00 -18.62 -2.97
C ASN A 128 12.72 -17.33 -3.43
N GLU A 129 12.26 -16.14 -3.03
CA GLU A 129 12.85 -14.85 -3.42
C GLU A 129 13.74 -14.22 -2.32
N LYS A 130 13.77 -14.80 -1.11
CA LYS A 130 14.66 -14.38 0.00
C LYS A 130 16.16 -14.54 -0.29
N SER A 131 16.54 -15.12 -1.44
CA SER A 131 17.92 -15.56 -1.72
C SER A 131 18.54 -15.03 -3.01
N LYS A 132 18.06 -13.91 -3.59
CA LYS A 132 18.64 -13.39 -4.83
C LYS A 132 19.35 -12.05 -4.61
N ASP A 133 20.68 -12.16 -4.61
CA ASP A 133 21.68 -11.12 -4.71
C ASP A 133 21.74 -10.12 -3.53
N VAL A 134 22.65 -10.41 -2.58
CA VAL A 134 22.96 -9.53 -1.42
C VAL A 134 23.42 -8.13 -1.86
N ASN A 135 23.81 -7.96 -3.13
CA ASN A 135 24.26 -6.69 -3.71
C ASN A 135 23.21 -6.03 -4.63
N GLY A 136 22.03 -6.64 -4.79
CA GLY A 136 20.93 -6.08 -5.57
C GLY A 136 20.14 -5.03 -4.78
N PRO A 137 19.36 -4.16 -5.46
CA PRO A 137 18.41 -3.29 -4.78
C PRO A 137 17.37 -4.15 -4.04
N GLU A 138 16.98 -3.70 -2.84
CA GLU A 138 15.98 -4.40 -2.03
C GLU A 138 14.63 -4.50 -2.78
N PRO A 139 14.00 -5.68 -2.88
CA PRO A 139 12.72 -5.84 -3.57
C PRO A 139 11.62 -4.97 -2.99
N LEU A 140 10.72 -4.43 -3.83
CA LEU A 140 9.60 -3.58 -3.41
C LEU A 140 8.63 -4.29 -2.44
N ASP A 141 8.54 -5.62 -2.52
CA ASP A 141 7.74 -6.46 -1.63
C ASP A 141 8.51 -6.93 -0.38
N SER A 142 9.71 -6.40 -0.12
CA SER A 142 10.42 -6.66 1.12
C SER A 142 9.67 -6.09 2.33
N ARG A 143 9.98 -6.62 3.52
CA ARG A 143 9.43 -6.09 4.77
C ARG A 143 9.73 -4.59 4.93
N SER A 144 10.96 -4.16 4.65
CA SER A 144 11.38 -2.77 4.79
C SER A 144 10.57 -1.85 3.88
N ASN A 145 10.47 -2.19 2.60
CA ASN A 145 9.71 -1.39 1.62
C ASN A 145 8.21 -1.40 1.89
N LYS A 146 7.64 -2.51 2.36
CA LYS A 146 6.24 -2.56 2.81
C LYS A 146 5.99 -1.67 4.03
N LEU A 147 6.89 -1.70 5.02
CA LEU A 147 6.81 -0.84 6.19
C LEU A 147 6.94 0.65 5.81
N HIS A 148 7.86 0.97 4.91
CA HIS A 148 8.03 2.33 4.40
C HIS A 148 6.77 2.82 3.67
N PHE A 149 6.22 1.98 2.79
CA PHE A 149 4.97 2.28 2.11
C PHE A 149 3.81 2.49 3.10
N ALA A 150 3.70 1.65 4.13
CA ALA A 150 2.70 1.82 5.17
C ALA A 150 2.91 3.11 5.98
N PHE A 151 4.16 3.48 6.26
CA PHE A 151 4.50 4.71 6.96
C PHE A 151 4.04 5.95 6.17
N GLN A 152 4.31 5.98 4.86
CA GLN A 152 3.87 7.05 3.95
C GLN A 152 2.34 7.16 3.83
N LEU A 153 1.59 6.11 4.19
CA LEU A 153 0.13 6.22 4.25
C LEU A 153 -0.33 6.91 5.53
N TYR A 154 0.49 6.97 6.58
CA TYR A 154 0.18 7.68 7.83
C TYR A 154 0.68 9.12 7.79
N ASP A 155 1.93 9.32 7.37
CA ASP A 155 2.60 10.62 7.18
C ASP A 155 1.98 11.35 5.97
N LEU A 156 1.17 12.35 6.24
CA LEU A 156 0.36 13.08 5.24
C LEU A 156 1.06 14.33 4.73
N ASP A 157 1.90 14.96 5.55
CA ASP A 157 2.66 16.15 5.18
C ASP A 157 4.09 15.85 4.72
N GLU A 158 4.46 14.58 4.69
CA GLU A 158 5.74 14.05 4.20
C GLU A 158 6.93 14.63 4.99
N ASP A 159 6.76 14.81 6.30
CA ASP A 159 7.81 15.33 7.19
C ASP A 159 8.73 14.24 7.80
N ASP A 160 8.59 13.01 7.31
CA ASP A 160 9.27 11.78 7.77
C ASP A 160 8.89 11.38 9.20
N LYS A 161 7.76 11.88 9.72
CA LYS A 161 7.23 11.56 11.05
C LYS A 161 5.71 11.37 10.98
N ILE A 162 5.17 10.65 11.96
CA ILE A 162 3.72 10.55 12.16
C ILE A 162 3.38 11.36 13.39
N SER A 163 2.73 12.48 13.17
CA SER A 163 2.18 13.32 14.24
C SER A 163 0.96 12.66 14.89
N ARG A 164 0.62 13.15 16.08
CA ARG A 164 -0.61 12.76 16.79
C ARG A 164 -1.87 13.04 15.95
N ASP A 165 -1.88 14.14 15.21
CA ASP A 165 -3.05 14.55 14.44
C ASP A 165 -3.24 13.66 13.21
N GLU A 166 -2.16 13.26 12.55
CA GLU A 166 -2.20 12.28 11.46
C GLU A 166 -2.65 10.91 11.95
N MET A 167 -2.11 10.45 13.08
CA MET A 167 -2.57 9.23 13.74
C MET A 167 -4.08 9.28 14.02
N LEU A 168 -4.58 10.40 14.54
CA LEU A 168 -6.00 10.56 14.83
C LEU A 168 -6.85 10.58 13.56
N GLN A 169 -6.41 11.27 12.50
CA GLN A 169 -7.11 11.26 11.21
C GLN A 169 -7.24 9.84 10.64
N VAL A 170 -6.14 9.08 10.70
CA VAL A 170 -6.09 7.68 10.28
C VAL A 170 -7.09 6.83 11.09
N LEU A 171 -7.12 6.99 12.42
CA LEU A 171 -8.03 6.27 13.29
C LEU A 171 -9.50 6.65 13.06
N CYS A 172 -9.82 7.93 12.90
CA CYS A 172 -11.17 8.41 12.62
C CYS A 172 -11.74 7.78 11.34
N MET A 173 -10.92 7.65 10.29
CA MET A 173 -11.33 6.99 9.04
C MET A 173 -11.70 5.51 9.27
N MET A 174 -11.02 4.80 10.17
CA MET A 174 -11.24 3.37 10.38
C MET A 174 -12.47 3.01 11.19
N VAL A 175 -12.62 3.63 12.36
CA VAL A 175 -13.51 3.08 13.37
C VAL A 175 -14.96 3.56 13.19
N GLY A 176 -15.15 4.49 12.26
CA GLY A 176 -16.45 5.03 11.88
C GLY A 176 -17.23 5.59 13.07
N VAL A 177 -18.56 5.59 12.96
CA VAL A 177 -19.49 6.21 13.93
C VAL A 177 -19.58 5.46 15.27
N SER A 178 -18.76 4.42 15.49
CA SER A 178 -18.91 3.50 16.63
C SER A 178 -18.06 3.85 17.86
N ILE A 179 -17.08 4.75 17.72
CA ILE A 179 -16.21 5.20 18.81
C ILE A 179 -16.33 6.72 18.96
N SER A 180 -16.36 7.20 20.20
CA SER A 180 -16.36 8.65 20.49
C SER A 180 -15.00 9.30 20.23
N ASP A 181 -15.00 10.57 19.88
CA ASP A 181 -13.78 11.37 19.66
C ASP A 181 -12.84 11.33 20.88
N GLU A 182 -13.38 11.31 22.10
CA GLU A 182 -12.61 11.18 23.34
C GLU A 182 -11.87 9.84 23.43
N GLN A 183 -12.53 8.75 23.03
CA GLN A 183 -11.91 7.43 23.01
C GLN A 183 -10.86 7.31 21.90
N LEU A 184 -11.11 7.88 20.72
CA LEU A 184 -10.12 7.94 19.63
C LEU A 184 -8.90 8.76 20.06
N GLY A 185 -9.11 9.90 20.69
CA GLY A 185 -8.06 10.72 21.29
C GLY A 185 -7.23 9.92 22.29
N SER A 186 -7.88 9.21 23.21
CA SER A 186 -7.17 8.39 24.20
C SER A 186 -6.39 7.22 23.57
N ILE A 187 -6.88 6.64 22.47
CA ILE A 187 -6.16 5.60 21.72
C ILE A 187 -4.94 6.19 21.02
N ALA A 188 -5.09 7.36 20.39
CA ALA A 188 -3.98 8.07 19.75
C ALA A 188 -2.92 8.45 20.78
N ASP A 189 -3.30 9.05 21.91
CA ASP A 189 -2.38 9.45 22.98
C ASP A 189 -1.56 8.28 23.52
N ARG A 190 -2.22 7.15 23.80
CA ARG A 190 -1.53 5.94 24.27
C ARG A 190 -0.61 5.37 23.19
N THR A 191 -1.06 5.37 21.95
CA THR A 191 -0.28 4.92 20.80
C THR A 191 1.02 5.71 20.66
N MET A 192 0.92 7.05 20.69
CA MET A 192 2.09 7.93 20.65
C MET A 192 3.03 7.61 21.81
N GLN A 193 2.50 7.54 23.03
CA GLN A 193 3.30 7.27 24.23
C GLN A 193 4.04 5.91 24.21
N GLU A 194 3.47 4.90 23.57
CA GLU A 194 4.09 3.57 23.48
C GLU A 194 5.13 3.48 22.34
N ALA A 195 4.95 4.26 21.28
CA ALA A 195 5.81 4.24 20.10
C ALA A 195 7.01 5.19 20.23
N ASP A 196 6.75 6.41 20.70
CA ASP A 196 7.72 7.51 20.88
C ASP A 196 8.73 7.16 21.99
N GLN A 197 9.99 6.96 21.59
CA GLN A 197 11.08 6.55 22.47
C GLN A 197 12.07 7.69 22.76
N ASP A 198 12.14 8.68 21.88
CA ASP A 198 13.03 9.82 22.04
C ASP A 198 12.34 11.06 22.65
N GLY A 199 11.01 11.02 22.77
CA GLY A 199 10.17 12.02 23.42
C GLY A 199 9.88 13.23 22.54
N ASP A 200 10.01 13.13 21.22
CA ASP A 200 9.78 14.23 20.28
C ASP A 200 8.29 14.48 19.97
N SER A 201 7.39 13.68 20.56
CA SER A 201 5.94 13.73 20.37
C SER A 201 5.47 13.38 18.96
N ALA A 202 6.31 12.68 18.20
CA ALA A 202 6.00 12.11 16.90
C ALA A 202 6.44 10.63 16.86
N ILE A 203 6.13 9.93 15.78
CA ILE A 203 6.64 8.58 15.52
C ILE A 203 7.52 8.63 14.29
N SER A 204 8.82 8.46 14.47
CA SER A 204 9.76 8.30 13.37
C SER A 204 9.58 6.95 12.66
N PHE A 205 10.08 6.83 11.43
CA PHE A 205 10.11 5.54 10.73
C PHE A 205 10.78 4.42 11.56
N THR A 206 11.84 4.74 12.29
CA THR A 206 12.56 3.76 13.14
C THR A 206 11.67 3.23 14.26
N GLU A 207 10.91 4.11 14.90
CA GLU A 207 9.95 3.72 15.95
C GLU A 207 8.79 2.92 15.37
N PHE A 208 8.26 3.35 14.22
CA PHE A 208 7.21 2.63 13.51
C PHE A 208 7.61 1.19 13.19
N VAL A 209 8.81 0.97 12.65
CA VAL A 209 9.38 -0.36 12.39
C VAL A 209 9.48 -1.18 13.68
N LYS A 210 9.95 -0.55 14.77
CA LYS A 210 10.12 -1.21 16.07
C LYS A 210 8.79 -1.65 16.68
N VAL A 211 7.74 -0.84 16.59
CA VAL A 211 6.43 -1.25 17.11
C VAL A 211 5.83 -2.39 16.28
N LEU A 212 6.05 -2.39 14.96
CA LEU A 212 5.56 -3.44 14.07
C LEU A 212 6.48 -4.67 13.98
N GLU A 213 7.58 -4.73 14.73
CA GLU A 213 8.58 -5.82 14.69
C GLU A 213 7.94 -7.22 14.83
N LYS A 214 6.93 -7.36 15.69
CA LYS A 214 6.24 -8.64 15.96
C LYS A 214 5.01 -8.88 15.07
N VAL A 215 4.70 -7.94 14.19
CA VAL A 215 3.59 -8.03 13.24
C VAL A 215 4.10 -8.64 11.94
N ASP A 216 3.36 -9.64 11.44
CA ASP A 216 3.60 -10.26 10.13
C ASP A 216 3.05 -9.33 9.02
N VAL A 217 3.73 -8.21 8.83
CA VAL A 217 3.42 -7.16 7.83
C VAL A 217 3.51 -7.73 6.41
N GLU A 218 4.37 -8.72 6.19
CA GLU A 218 4.60 -9.38 4.93
C GLU A 218 3.32 -10.08 4.42
N GLN A 219 2.71 -10.91 5.26
CA GLN A 219 1.41 -11.49 4.96
C GLN A 219 0.32 -10.41 4.99
N LYS A 220 0.45 -9.46 5.93
CA LYS A 220 -0.53 -8.39 6.14
C LYS A 220 -0.51 -7.26 5.12
N MET A 221 0.37 -7.29 4.14
CA MET A 221 0.36 -6.33 3.02
C MET A 221 0.45 -7.11 1.71
N SER A 222 -0.19 -8.27 1.62
CA SER A 222 -0.14 -9.13 0.45
C SER A 222 -1.51 -9.33 -0.19
N ILE A 223 -1.57 -9.23 -1.52
CA ILE A 223 -2.78 -9.44 -2.32
C ILE A 223 -2.63 -10.76 -3.09
N ARG A 224 -3.47 -11.73 -2.74
CA ARG A 224 -3.42 -13.09 -3.34
C ARG A 224 -4.14 -13.23 -4.68
N PHE A 225 -4.84 -12.21 -5.18
CA PHE A 225 -5.59 -12.29 -6.46
C PHE A 225 -4.71 -12.38 -7.70
N LEU A 226 -3.38 -12.24 -7.56
CA LEU A 226 -2.45 -12.21 -8.69
C LEU A 226 -1.99 -13.60 -9.14
N HIS A 227 -2.38 -14.69 -8.47
CA HIS A 227 -2.11 -16.07 -8.90
C HIS A 227 -3.27 -16.62 -9.73
#